data_AF-A0A4Y2V5N7-F1
#
_entry.id   AF-A0A4Y2V5N7-F1
#
_cell.length_a   1.000
_cell.length_b   1.000
_cell.length_c   1.000
_cell.angle_alpha   90.00
_cell.angle_beta   90.00
_cell.angle_gamma   90.00
#
_symmetry.space_group_name_H-M   'P 1'
#
loop_
_entity.id
_entity.type
_entity.pdbx_description
1 polymer ?
#
loop_
_entity_poly.entity_id
_entity_poly.type
_entity_poly.pdbx_seq_one_letter_code
_entity_poly.pdbx_strand_id
1 'polypeptide(L)'
;MFSELLKYSETRLLIGEEFHIDKDVPIIVMGDFNVDVKRNEKAFGFMKKHFDLNMVPTNYPSTLGNSYIDSTFTIKINPELLNYVCYFSYHRPILHRIVTYPRMVEEFKARELTL
;
A
#
# COMPACT_ATOMS: atom_id res chain seq x y z
N MET A 1 17.11 -17.47 -0.22
CA MET A 1 15.97 -17.32 -1.17
C MET A 1 15.57 -15.85 -1.32
N PHE A 2 15.08 -15.18 -0.28
CA PHE A 2 14.67 -13.76 -0.36
C PHE A 2 15.77 -12.81 -0.87
N SER A 3 17.00 -12.94 -0.37
CA SER A 3 18.14 -12.13 -0.84
C SER A 3 18.44 -12.30 -2.33
N GLU A 4 18.23 -13.50 -2.88
CA GLU A 4 18.46 -13.79 -4.30
C GLU A 4 17.33 -13.22 -5.16
N LEU A 5 16.08 -13.28 -4.68
CA LEU A 5 14.95 -12.62 -5.35
C LEU A 5 15.11 -11.10 -5.38
N LEU A 6 15.64 -10.50 -4.30
CA LEU A 6 15.91 -9.06 -4.24
C LEU A 6 17.00 -8.66 -5.25
N LYS A 7 18.11 -9.40 -5.29
CA LYS A 7 19.18 -9.17 -6.30
C LYS A 7 18.68 -9.37 -7.72
N TYR A 8 17.85 -10.40 -7.95
CA TYR A 8 17.24 -10.65 -9.26
C TYR A 8 16.35 -9.47 -9.66
N SER A 9 15.54 -8.96 -8.73
CA SER A 9 14.69 -7.78 -8.95
C SER A 9 15.52 -6.54 -9.27
N GLU A 10 16.59 -6.27 -8.51
CA GLU A 10 17.53 -5.18 -8.81
C GLU A 10 18.14 -5.33 -10.20
N THR A 11 18.59 -6.53 -10.57
CA THR A 11 19.29 -6.74 -11.84
C THR A 11 18.32 -6.70 -13.03
N ARG A 12 17.11 -7.24 -12.93
CA ARG A 12 16.17 -7.31 -14.06
C ARG A 12 15.29 -6.07 -14.20
N LEU A 13 14.72 -5.57 -13.11
CA LEU A 13 13.81 -4.42 -13.16
C LEU A 13 14.54 -3.11 -13.44
N LEU A 14 15.80 -2.96 -12.98
CA LEU A 14 16.56 -1.72 -13.15
C LEU A 14 17.34 -1.64 -14.47
N ILE A 15 17.57 -2.79 -15.14
CA ILE A 15 18.27 -2.84 -16.44
C ILE A 15 17.29 -2.69 -17.62
N GLY A 16 15.98 -2.82 -17.40
CA GLY A 16 15.01 -2.97 -18.47
C GLY A 16 14.43 -1.71 -19.12
N GLU A 17 14.58 -0.50 -18.56
CA GLU A 17 13.80 0.70 -18.95
C GLU A 17 12.24 0.50 -19.00
N GLU A 18 11.73 -0.69 -18.68
CA GLU A 18 10.30 -1.05 -18.83
C GLU A 18 9.38 -0.46 -17.76
N PHE A 19 9.93 0.02 -16.64
CA PHE A 19 9.15 0.50 -15.49
C PHE A 19 9.38 2.00 -15.25
N HIS A 20 8.72 2.83 -16.07
CA HIS A 20 8.55 4.25 -15.76
C HIS A 20 7.29 4.45 -14.93
N ILE A 21 7.47 4.72 -13.63
CA ILE A 21 6.38 5.10 -12.75
C ILE A 21 6.22 6.61 -12.83
N ASP A 22 5.06 7.08 -13.31
CA ASP A 22 4.67 8.48 -13.15
C ASP A 22 4.41 8.76 -11.67
N LYS A 23 5.35 9.46 -11.03
CA LYS A 23 5.31 9.75 -9.61
C LYS A 23 4.34 10.86 -9.25
N ASP A 24 3.79 11.58 -10.22
CA ASP A 24 2.82 12.65 -9.98
C ASP A 24 1.37 12.14 -9.97
N VAL A 25 1.15 10.89 -10.39
CA VAL A 25 -0.13 10.21 -10.29
C VAL A 25 -0.22 9.40 -8.98
N PRO A 26 -1.35 9.45 -8.25
CA PRO A 26 -1.57 8.58 -7.10
C PRO A 26 -1.52 7.09 -7.48
N ILE A 27 -0.64 6.33 -6.83
CA ILE A 27 -0.48 4.89 -7.07
C ILE A 27 -0.62 4.14 -5.74
N ILE A 28 -1.25 2.98 -5.80
CA ILE A 28 -1.33 2.02 -4.71
C ILE A 28 -0.89 0.64 -5.18
N VAL A 29 -0.03 -0.01 -4.41
CA VAL A 29 0.34 -1.41 -4.58
C VAL A 29 -0.07 -2.13 -3.31
N MET A 30 -0.92 -3.15 -3.42
CA MET A 30 -1.40 -3.92 -2.28
C MET A 30 -1.44 -5.40 -2.62
N GLY A 31 -1.16 -6.25 -1.64
CA GLY A 31 -1.25 -7.70 -1.80
C GLY A 31 -0.40 -8.46 -0.82
N ASP A 32 -0.35 -9.77 -1.02
CA ASP A 32 0.52 -10.70 -0.29
C ASP A 32 1.93 -10.71 -0.90
N PHE A 33 2.91 -10.23 -0.13
CA PHE A 33 4.32 -10.22 -0.54
C PHE A 33 5.07 -11.46 -0.05
N ASN A 34 4.45 -12.30 0.79
CA ASN A 34 5.08 -13.45 1.46
C ASN A 34 6.38 -13.10 2.22
N VAL A 35 6.53 -11.84 2.62
CA VAL A 35 7.69 -11.31 3.33
C VAL A 35 7.20 -10.57 4.56
N ASP A 36 7.60 -11.04 5.75
CA ASP A 36 7.15 -10.41 6.99
C ASP A 36 7.77 -9.03 7.15
N VAL A 37 6.92 -8.00 7.16
CA VAL A 37 7.38 -6.61 7.13
C VAL A 37 8.16 -6.19 8.36
N LYS A 38 7.84 -6.77 9.51
CA LYS A 38 8.49 -6.46 10.78
C LYS A 38 9.88 -7.06 10.88
N ARG A 39 10.23 -7.97 9.98
CA ARG A 39 11.50 -8.72 10.00
C ARG A 39 12.40 -8.44 8.81
N ASN A 40 11.91 -7.72 7.79
CA ASN A 40 12.59 -7.62 6.49
C ASN A 40 12.64 -6.18 5.94
N GLU A 41 13.16 -5.23 6.73
CA GLU A 41 13.27 -3.81 6.34
C GLU A 41 13.89 -3.58 4.95
N LYS A 42 14.84 -4.44 4.53
CA LYS A 42 15.48 -4.36 3.20
C LYS A 42 14.49 -4.46 2.04
N ALA A 43 13.41 -5.23 2.18
CA ALA A 43 12.38 -5.37 1.15
C ALA A 43 11.67 -4.02 0.89
N PHE A 44 11.34 -3.33 1.97
CA PHE A 44 10.62 -2.05 1.94
C PHE A 44 11.55 -0.92 1.52
N GLY A 45 12.82 -0.99 1.94
CA GLY A 45 13.87 -0.10 1.44
C GLY A 45 14.02 -0.16 -0.07
N PHE A 46 13.92 -1.35 -0.67
CA PHE A 46 13.93 -1.51 -2.13
C PHE A 46 12.74 -0.79 -2.80
N MET A 47 11.53 -0.98 -2.30
CA MET A 47 10.32 -0.33 -2.82
C MET A 47 10.44 1.21 -2.77
N LYS A 48 10.91 1.75 -1.64
CA LYS A 48 11.13 3.18 -1.48
C LYS A 48 12.24 3.71 -2.38
N LYS A 49 13.39 3.03 -2.42
CA LYS A 49 14.59 3.47 -3.16
C LYS A 49 14.36 3.49 -4.68
N HIS A 50 13.70 2.46 -5.22
CA HIS A 50 13.60 2.29 -6.67
C HIS A 50 12.29 2.85 -7.25
N PHE A 51 11.21 2.88 -6.47
CA PHE A 51 9.89 3.28 -6.96
C PHE A 51 9.28 4.47 -6.22
N ASP A 52 9.94 5.01 -5.18
CA ASP A 52 9.41 6.07 -4.30
C ASP A 52 8.09 5.69 -3.58
N LEU A 53 7.80 4.40 -3.52
CA LEU A 53 6.63 3.84 -2.85
C LEU A 53 6.82 3.89 -1.32
N ASN A 54 5.92 4.59 -0.63
CA ASN A 54 5.88 4.63 0.83
C ASN A 54 5.05 3.48 1.36
N MET A 55 5.56 2.73 2.34
CA MET A 55 4.76 1.71 3.00
C MET A 55 3.69 2.36 3.88
N VAL A 56 2.46 1.87 3.79
CA VAL A 56 1.38 2.24 4.72
C VAL A 56 1.51 1.38 5.98
N PRO A 57 1.66 1.98 7.18
CA PRO A 57 1.82 1.20 8.41
C PRO A 57 0.59 0.33 8.70
N THR A 58 0.85 -0.90 9.16
CA THR A 58 -0.17 -1.81 9.68
C THR A 58 0.05 -2.04 11.18
N ASN A 59 -1.02 -2.00 11.96
CA ASN A 59 -0.97 -2.17 13.42
C ASN A 59 -1.42 -3.58 13.89
N TYR A 60 -1.90 -4.42 12.98
CA TYR A 60 -2.29 -5.80 13.26
C TYR A 60 -1.68 -6.78 12.26
N PRO A 61 -1.45 -8.06 12.66
CA PRO A 61 -0.93 -9.06 11.74
C PRO A 61 -1.93 -9.38 10.63
N SER A 62 -1.42 -9.60 9.42
CA SER A 62 -2.22 -9.94 8.25
C SER A 62 -2.52 -11.44 8.11
N THR A 63 -2.06 -12.29 9.03
CA THR A 63 -2.47 -13.72 9.06
C THR A 63 -2.82 -14.20 10.46
N LEU A 64 -3.64 -15.26 10.57
CA LEU A 64 -3.96 -15.90 11.85
C LEU A 64 -2.71 -16.43 12.58
N GLY A 65 -1.63 -16.73 11.86
CA GLY A 65 -0.32 -17.10 12.40
C GLY A 65 0.54 -15.93 12.89
N ASN A 66 -0.03 -14.73 13.05
CA ASN A 66 0.63 -13.52 13.53
C ASN A 66 1.78 -13.00 12.62
N SER A 67 1.77 -13.34 11.34
CA SER A 67 2.70 -12.75 10.36
C SER A 67 2.14 -11.47 9.73
N TYR A 68 3.04 -10.67 9.16
CA TYR A 68 2.74 -9.42 8.47
C TYR A 68 3.21 -9.49 7.01
N ILE A 69 2.60 -10.37 6.22
CA ILE A 69 3.03 -10.67 4.83
C ILE A 69 2.21 -9.93 3.77
N ASP A 70 0.97 -9.58 4.06
CA ASP A 70 0.21 -8.62 3.26
C ASP A 70 0.62 -7.17 3.60
N SER A 71 0.84 -6.36 2.57
CA SER A 71 1.31 -4.97 2.71
C SER A 71 0.67 -4.05 1.68
N THR A 72 0.66 -2.76 2.02
CA THR A 72 0.23 -1.69 1.12
C THR A 72 1.34 -0.66 0.98
N PHE A 73 1.59 -0.21 -0.24
CA PHE A 73 2.49 0.87 -0.56
C PHE A 73 1.81 1.92 -1.43
N THR A 74 2.19 3.19 -1.28
CA THR A 74 1.56 4.30 -1.98
C THR A 74 2.52 5.38 -2.46
N ILE A 75 2.11 6.08 -3.52
CA ILE A 75 2.69 7.34 -4.01
C ILE A 75 1.57 8.39 -4.03
N LYS A 76 1.86 9.61 -3.56
CA LYS A 76 0.95 10.78 -3.57
C LYS A 76 -0.43 10.58 -2.92
N ILE A 77 -0.62 9.50 -2.16
CA ILE A 77 -1.86 9.22 -1.43
C ILE A 77 -1.55 8.64 -0.05
N ASN A 78 -2.30 9.12 0.94
CA ASN A 78 -2.19 8.70 2.33
C ASN A 78 -3.50 8.04 2.75
N PRO A 79 -3.69 6.75 2.47
CA PRO A 79 -4.87 6.03 2.92
C PRO A 79 -4.85 5.88 4.44
N GLU A 80 -6.03 5.87 5.02
CA GLU A 80 -6.23 5.51 6.42
C GLU A 80 -6.45 4.00 6.54
N LEU A 81 -5.77 3.37 7.50
CA LEU A 81 -6.04 1.99 7.86
C LEU A 81 -7.28 1.92 8.75
N LEU A 82 -8.28 1.16 8.33
CA LEU A 82 -9.49 0.91 9.11
C LEU A 82 -9.44 -0.46 9.81
N ASN A 83 -10.39 -0.67 10.72
CA ASN A 83 -10.57 -1.95 11.38
C ASN A 83 -10.97 -3.04 10.38
N TYR A 84 -10.60 -4.27 10.74
CA TYR A 84 -10.87 -5.47 9.96
C TYR A 84 -12.38 -5.76 9.82
N VAL A 85 -12.80 -6.28 8.65
CA VAL A 85 -14.22 -6.30 8.22
C VAL A 85 -14.85 -7.71 8.18
N CYS A 86 -14.07 -8.79 8.19
CA CYS A 86 -14.60 -10.16 8.03
C CYS A 86 -13.72 -11.19 8.74
N TYR A 87 -13.91 -12.52 8.61
CA TYR A 87 -13.00 -13.57 9.18
C TYR A 87 -13.01 -14.87 8.33
N PHE A 88 -13.36 -14.78 7.04
CA PHE A 88 -13.56 -15.96 6.18
C PHE A 88 -12.27 -16.52 5.54
N SER A 89 -11.09 -16.05 5.95
CA SER A 89 -9.79 -16.48 5.41
C SER A 89 -8.75 -16.61 6.53
N TYR A 90 -7.70 -17.38 6.26
CA TYR A 90 -6.49 -17.38 7.08
C TYR A 90 -5.77 -16.03 7.03
N HIS A 91 -5.93 -15.31 5.91
CA HIS A 91 -5.47 -13.93 5.77
C HIS A 91 -6.50 -12.94 6.32
N ARG A 92 -5.92 -11.91 6.91
CA ARG A 92 -6.35 -10.61 7.38
C ARG A 92 -6.72 -9.57 6.29
N PRO A 93 -7.89 -9.49 5.64
CA PRO A 93 -8.17 -8.37 4.74
C PRO A 93 -7.78 -7.01 5.32
N ILE A 94 -6.92 -6.30 4.59
CA ILE A 94 -6.46 -4.97 4.94
C ILE A 94 -7.43 -3.96 4.31
N LEU A 95 -8.13 -3.20 5.15
CA LEU A 95 -9.06 -2.19 4.69
C LEU A 95 -8.40 -0.81 4.75
N HIS A 96 -8.27 -0.19 3.58
CA HIS A 96 -7.83 1.19 3.45
C HIS A 96 -8.97 2.10 3.03
N ARG A 97 -9.15 3.21 3.75
CA ARG A 97 -10.00 4.32 3.33
C ARG A 97 -9.15 5.34 2.58
N ILE A 98 -9.52 5.58 1.33
CA ILE A 98 -8.94 6.62 0.50
C ILE A 98 -9.92 7.79 0.46
N VAL A 99 -9.44 8.99 0.82
CA VAL A 99 -10.22 10.23 0.71
C VAL A 99 -9.72 11.01 -0.49
N THR A 100 -10.58 11.18 -1.49
CA THR A 100 -10.34 12.07 -2.64
C THR A 100 -11.16 13.35 -2.44
N TYR A 101 -10.54 14.53 -2.48
CA TYR A 101 -11.22 15.81 -2.19
C TYR A 101 -11.99 16.39 -3.39
N PRO A 102 -13.06 17.22 -3.16
CA PRO A 102 -13.82 17.39 -1.91
C PRO A 102 -15.27 16.85 -2.01
N ARG A 103 -15.75 16.16 -0.97
CA ARG A 103 -17.19 16.13 -0.62
C ARG A 103 -17.68 17.47 -0.03
N MET A 104 -17.25 18.61 -0.56
CA MET A 104 -17.54 19.92 0.07
C MET A 104 -17.77 21.11 -0.88
N VAL A 105 -18.16 20.88 -2.14
CA VAL A 105 -18.76 21.96 -2.97
C VAL A 105 -20.26 21.74 -3.21
N GLU A 106 -20.73 20.49 -3.27
CA GLU A 106 -22.16 20.22 -3.50
C GLU A 106 -22.99 20.12 -2.21
N GLU A 107 -22.45 19.58 -1.11
CA GLU A 107 -23.21 19.48 0.16
C GLU A 107 -23.47 20.84 0.82
N PHE A 108 -22.60 21.84 0.63
CA PHE A 108 -22.85 23.21 1.10
C PHE A 108 -23.88 23.93 0.23
N LYS A 109 -23.83 23.77 -1.11
CA LYS A 109 -24.84 24.36 -2.01
C LYS A 109 -26.23 23.76 -1.82
N ALA A 110 -26.33 22.48 -1.49
CA ALA A 110 -27.63 21.83 -1.24
C ALA A 110 -28.32 22.36 0.04
N ARG A 111 -27.56 22.82 1.03
CA ARG A 111 -28.10 23.38 2.28
C ARG A 111 -28.46 24.87 2.20
N GLU A 112 -27.82 25.65 1.32
CA GLU A 112 -28.21 27.05 1.08
C GLU A 112 -29.44 27.20 0.18
N LEU A 113 -29.80 26.18 -0.61
CA LEU A 113 -30.99 26.20 -1.48
C LEU A 113 -32.27 25.70 -0.78
N THR A 114 -32.21 25.39 0.52
CA THR A 114 -33.35 24.92 1.33
C THR A 114 -33.67 25.81 2.55
N LEU A 115 -33.08 27.00 2.63
CA LEU A 115 -33.44 28.08 3.56
C LEU A 115 -33.93 29.30 2.76
#